data_AF-A0A0R1HUB6-F1
#
_entry.id   AF-A0A0R1HUB6-F1
#
_cell.length_a   1.000
_cell.length_b   1.000
_cell.length_c   1.000
_cell.angle_alpha   90.00
_cell.angle_beta   90.00
_cell.angle_gamma   90.00
#
_symmetry.space_group_name_H-M   'P 1'
#
loop_
_entity.id
_entity.type
_entity.pdbx_description
1 polymer ?
#
loop_
_entity_poly.entity_id
_entity_poly.type
_entity_poly.pdbx_seq_one_letter_code
_entity_poly.pdbx_strand_id
1 'polypeptide(L)'
;MNKLKERLDAFSDAVIAIVITIMVLELPLPEHDSWTEYLQFGKGIGIFFISFVFVANVWYQHSMLYNAAETITERIFIWEFIFMAFLCLVPIFTKLMTSDTNRHTVMAYGILTMIVSLLLMIVTNLVLRQKYKDKAQMRKVFRLVYGSHNNYQGAAGVAVLVLAYFQPEWAVYWYLALPVISFVFNRQDYADFEQVTSLSNEAQQDVLALSSHDLREFRKKQREISQKYAQQRHENPNWRQELAAELGELVKANPEIAQQNQTHHRDHQQERGRHQSHH
;
A
#
# COMPACT_ATOMS: atom_id res chain seq x y z
N MET A 1 12.09 5.28 22.19
CA MET A 1 12.22 4.48 20.95
C MET A 1 11.45 5.06 19.75
N ASN A 2 10.49 5.98 19.92
CA ASN A 2 9.76 6.61 18.81
C ASN A 2 10.65 7.45 17.87
N LYS A 3 11.65 8.16 18.41
CA LYS A 3 12.55 8.99 17.60
C LYS A 3 13.41 8.21 16.60
N LEU A 4 13.76 6.95 16.88
CA LEU A 4 14.49 6.10 15.92
C LEU A 4 13.57 5.64 14.79
N LYS A 5 12.31 5.32 15.10
CA LYS A 5 11.29 4.99 14.11
C LYS A 5 11.09 6.15 13.13
N GLU A 6 10.77 7.33 13.64
CA GLU A 6 10.53 8.53 12.82
C GLU A 6 11.73 8.89 11.94
N ARG A 7 12.95 8.75 12.48
CA ARG A 7 14.17 8.99 11.70
C ARG A 7 14.41 7.95 10.62
N LEU A 8 14.11 6.68 10.89
CA LEU A 8 14.28 5.62 9.90
C LEU A 8 13.24 5.75 8.79
N ASP A 9 11.99 6.08 9.14
CA ASP A 9 10.90 6.34 8.20
C ASP A 9 11.26 7.48 7.23
N ALA A 10 11.64 8.64 7.78
CA ALA A 10 12.09 9.78 6.99
C ALA A 10 13.35 9.49 6.15
N PHE A 11 14.25 8.64 6.64
CA PHE A 11 15.43 8.22 5.89
C PHE A 11 15.04 7.32 4.71
N SER A 12 14.21 6.31 4.94
CA SER A 12 13.72 5.41 3.88
C SER A 12 12.94 6.18 2.82
N ASP A 13 12.08 7.12 3.20
CA ASP A 13 11.38 8.01 2.25
C ASP A 13 12.34 8.82 1.38
N ALA A 14 13.38 9.40 1.99
CA ALA A 14 14.39 10.15 1.25
C ALA A 14 15.16 9.26 0.25
N VAL A 15 15.53 8.04 0.67
CA VAL A 15 16.21 7.07 -0.21
C VAL A 15 15.31 6.69 -1.38
N ILE A 16 14.04 6.39 -1.13
CA ILE A 16 13.07 6.02 -2.18
C ILE A 16 12.87 7.18 -3.18
N ALA A 17 12.74 8.41 -2.68
CA ALA A 17 12.63 9.59 -3.54
C ALA A 17 13.85 9.76 -4.45
N ILE A 18 15.07 9.53 -3.93
CA ILE A 18 16.31 9.55 -4.71
C ILE A 18 16.33 8.42 -5.75
N VAL A 19 15.88 7.21 -5.41
CA VAL A 19 15.79 6.10 -6.38
C VAL A 19 14.87 6.48 -7.54
N ILE A 20 13.71 7.07 -7.26
CA ILE A 20 12.76 7.52 -8.30
C ILE A 20 13.38 8.58 -9.21
N THR A 21 14.11 9.54 -8.66
CA THR A 21 14.72 10.61 -9.47
C THR A 21 15.94 10.12 -10.25
N ILE A 22 16.76 9.22 -9.71
CA ILE A 22 17.88 8.64 -10.45
C ILE A 22 17.39 7.81 -11.65
N MET A 23 16.27 7.10 -11.52
CA MET A 23 15.73 6.30 -12.63
C MET A 23 15.48 7.11 -13.91
N VAL A 24 15.00 8.36 -13.80
CA VAL A 24 14.76 9.20 -14.99
C VAL A 24 16.06 9.70 -15.61
N LEU A 25 17.12 9.89 -14.80
CA LEU A 25 18.43 10.33 -15.26
C LEU A 25 19.18 9.25 -16.04
N GLU A 26 18.81 7.98 -15.88
CA GLU A 26 19.42 6.83 -16.56
C GLU A 26 18.78 6.51 -17.92
N LEU A 27 17.80 7.30 -18.37
CA LEU A 27 17.18 7.14 -19.69
C LEU A 27 18.20 7.44 -20.80
N PRO A 28 18.36 6.54 -21.81
CA PRO A 28 19.27 6.79 -22.92
C PRO A 28 18.72 7.92 -23.79
N LEU A 29 19.47 9.01 -23.95
CA LEU A 29 19.11 10.06 -24.88
C LEU A 29 19.61 9.69 -26.28
N PRO A 30 18.85 10.04 -27.35
CA PRO A 30 19.33 9.85 -28.72
C PRO A 30 20.58 10.70 -28.97
N GLU A 31 21.61 10.09 -29.57
CA GLU A 31 22.90 10.75 -29.87
C GLU A 31 22.92 11.32 -31.29
N HIS A 32 22.12 10.75 -32.18
CA HIS A 32 22.01 11.16 -33.57
C HIS A 32 20.54 11.40 -33.96
N ASP A 33 20.35 12.27 -34.95
CA ASP A 33 19.04 12.54 -35.54
C ASP A 33 18.61 11.38 -36.45
N SER A 34 18.16 10.29 -35.83
CA SER A 34 17.69 9.08 -36.50
C SER A 34 16.36 8.60 -35.93
N TRP A 35 15.42 8.28 -36.82
CA TRP A 35 14.12 7.71 -36.45
C TRP A 35 14.25 6.45 -35.59
N THR A 36 15.29 5.64 -35.81
CA THR A 36 15.52 4.43 -35.03
C THR A 36 15.90 4.73 -33.58
N GLU A 37 16.68 5.79 -33.35
CA GLU A 37 17.10 6.20 -32.01
C GLU A 37 15.93 6.80 -31.22
N TYR A 38 15.07 7.58 -31.87
CA TYR A 38 13.83 8.07 -31.23
C TYR A 38 12.89 6.91 -30.83
N LEU A 39 12.80 5.85 -31.64
CA LEU A 39 12.01 4.67 -31.31
C LEU A 39 12.60 3.91 -30.10
N GLN A 40 13.93 3.79 -30.03
CA GLN A 40 14.62 3.21 -28.88
C GLN A 40 14.44 4.05 -27.60
N PHE A 41 14.52 5.38 -27.71
CA PHE A 41 14.22 6.28 -26.61
C PHE A 41 12.79 6.11 -26.10
N GLY A 42 11.81 5.99 -27.01
CA GLY A 42 10.41 5.70 -26.66
C GLY A 42 10.24 4.37 -25.91
N LYS A 43 10.96 3.31 -26.32
CA LYS A 43 11.01 2.04 -25.57
C LYS A 43 11.61 2.23 -24.17
N GLY A 44 12.67 3.02 -24.05
CA GLY A 44 13.30 3.34 -22.77
C GLY A 44 12.36 4.07 -21.82
N ILE A 45 11.57 5.02 -22.32
CA ILE A 45 10.52 5.68 -21.52
C ILE A 45 9.50 4.66 -20.99
N GLY A 46 9.09 3.70 -21.82
CA GLY A 46 8.19 2.60 -21.39
C GLY A 46 8.78 1.77 -20.26
N ILE A 47 10.06 1.40 -20.37
CA ILE A 47 10.80 0.66 -19.33
C ILE A 47 10.97 1.49 -18.06
N PHE A 48 11.23 2.79 -18.18
CA PHE A 48 11.23 3.69 -17.04
C PHE A 48 9.89 3.69 -16.30
N PHE A 49 8.75 3.75 -17.01
CA PHE A 49 7.44 3.70 -16.37
C PHE A 49 7.17 2.38 -15.66
N ILE A 50 7.67 1.25 -16.19
CA ILE A 50 7.64 -0.05 -15.50
C ILE A 50 8.27 0.07 -14.11
N SER A 51 9.52 0.53 -14.08
CA SER A 51 10.29 0.65 -12.84
C SER A 51 9.74 1.72 -11.92
N PHE A 52 9.26 2.84 -12.46
CA PHE A 52 8.62 3.91 -11.70
C PHE A 52 7.40 3.39 -10.95
N VAL A 53 6.47 2.70 -11.63
CA VAL A 53 5.27 2.16 -11.00
C VAL A 53 5.62 1.05 -10.01
N PHE A 54 6.64 0.24 -10.29
CA PHE A 54 7.14 -0.75 -9.34
C PHE A 54 7.64 -0.09 -8.05
N VAL A 55 8.56 0.89 -8.14
CA VAL A 55 9.10 1.59 -6.95
C VAL A 55 8.01 2.38 -6.23
N ALA A 56 7.07 2.99 -6.95
CA ALA A 56 5.91 3.66 -6.36
C ALA A 56 5.03 2.68 -5.56
N ASN A 57 4.78 1.47 -6.06
CA ASN A 57 4.08 0.43 -5.31
C ASN A 57 4.85 -0.02 -4.06
N VAL A 58 6.18 -0.16 -4.18
CA VAL A 58 7.05 -0.52 -3.05
C VAL A 58 6.99 0.58 -1.98
N TRP A 59 7.14 1.84 -2.36
CA TRP A 59 6.98 3.00 -1.48
C TRP A 59 5.61 2.98 -0.80
N TYR A 60 4.57 2.73 -1.60
CA TYR A 60 3.21 2.68 -1.12
C TYR A 60 3.06 1.62 0.00
N GLN A 61 3.48 0.38 -0.27
CA GLN A 61 3.41 -0.74 0.69
C GLN A 61 4.25 -0.46 1.94
N HIS A 62 5.41 0.15 1.76
CA HIS A 62 6.32 0.54 2.83
C HIS A 62 5.73 1.62 3.74
N SER A 63 5.16 2.69 3.18
CA SER A 63 4.51 3.77 3.94
C SER A 63 3.34 3.23 4.79
N MET A 64 2.54 2.31 4.24
CA MET A 64 1.48 1.64 5.00
C MET A 64 2.02 0.84 6.19
N LEU A 65 3.17 0.20 6.03
CA LEU A 65 3.78 -0.59 7.09
C LEU A 65 4.20 0.28 8.28
N TYR A 66 4.78 1.46 8.00
CA TYR A 66 5.28 2.36 9.04
C TYR A 66 4.16 3.02 9.85
N ASN A 67 3.00 3.24 9.25
CA ASN A 67 1.79 3.63 9.99
C ASN A 67 1.34 2.54 10.98
N ALA A 68 1.54 1.27 10.64
CA ALA A 68 1.19 0.15 11.52
C ALA A 68 2.22 -0.08 12.65
N ALA A 69 3.49 0.25 12.44
CA ALA A 69 4.58 -0.06 13.37
C ALA A 69 4.56 0.82 14.64
N GLU A 70 4.65 0.25 15.83
CA GLU A 70 4.74 1.03 17.09
C GLU A 70 6.20 1.31 17.50
N THR A 71 7.10 0.34 17.29
CA THR A 71 8.53 0.46 17.62
C THR A 71 9.38 -0.23 16.56
N ILE A 72 10.66 0.14 16.49
CA ILE A 72 11.66 -0.51 15.62
C ILE A 72 12.66 -1.25 16.50
N THR A 73 12.76 -2.56 16.27
CA THR A 73 13.79 -3.41 16.88
C THR A 73 15.03 -3.44 15.99
N GLU A 74 16.18 -3.79 16.57
CA GLU A 74 17.46 -3.93 15.84
C GLU A 74 17.34 -4.87 14.62
N ARG A 75 16.54 -5.93 14.75
CA ARG A 75 16.28 -6.86 13.64
C ARG A 75 15.55 -6.19 12.49
N ILE A 76 14.50 -5.41 12.76
CA ILE A 76 13.78 -4.67 11.70
C ILE A 76 14.75 -3.71 11.03
N PHE A 77 15.54 -2.96 11.82
CA PHE A 77 16.51 -2.01 11.31
C PHE A 77 17.48 -2.65 10.29
N ILE A 78 18.04 -3.83 10.59
CA ILE A 78 18.96 -4.52 9.66
C ILE A 78 18.24 -4.92 8.37
N TRP A 79 17.05 -5.51 8.45
CA TRP A 79 16.31 -5.93 7.26
C TRP A 79 15.84 -4.76 6.41
N GLU A 80 15.53 -3.63 7.03
CA GLU A 80 15.19 -2.37 6.37
C GLU A 80 16.37 -1.85 5.52
N PHE A 81 17.59 -1.86 6.08
CA PHE A 81 18.78 -1.46 5.33
C PHE A 81 19.13 -2.44 4.20
N ILE A 82 18.93 -3.74 4.40
CA ILE A 82 19.10 -4.73 3.32
C ILE A 82 18.07 -4.47 2.21
N PHE A 83 16.80 -4.27 2.57
CA PHE A 83 15.75 -3.88 1.63
C PHE A 83 16.14 -2.64 0.81
N MET A 84 16.53 -1.55 1.48
CA MET A 84 16.96 -0.32 0.82
C MET A 84 18.16 -0.53 -0.10
N ALA A 85 19.15 -1.33 0.31
CA ALA A 85 20.33 -1.59 -0.51
C ALA A 85 19.97 -2.24 -1.86
N PHE A 86 19.04 -3.21 -1.86
CA PHE A 86 18.56 -3.81 -3.11
C PHE A 86 17.63 -2.87 -3.89
N LEU A 87 16.83 -2.05 -3.21
CA LEU A 87 16.00 -1.04 -3.87
C LEU A 87 16.84 -0.01 -4.64
N CYS A 88 17.98 0.39 -4.08
CA CYS A 88 18.94 1.29 -4.74
C CYS A 88 19.57 0.71 -6.01
N LEU A 89 19.48 -0.61 -6.25
CA LEU A 89 19.96 -1.23 -7.48
C LEU A 89 18.95 -1.15 -8.64
N VAL A 90 17.69 -0.83 -8.36
CA VAL A 90 16.61 -0.77 -9.37
C VAL A 90 16.96 0.16 -10.54
N PRO A 91 17.51 1.36 -10.36
CA PRO A 91 17.88 2.23 -11.47
C PRO A 91 18.91 1.59 -12.41
N ILE A 92 19.92 0.93 -11.86
CA ILE A 92 20.99 0.28 -12.64
C ILE A 92 20.42 -0.86 -13.49
N PHE A 93 19.54 -1.68 -12.90
CA PHE A 93 18.94 -2.80 -13.63
C PHE A 93 17.88 -2.34 -14.64
N THR A 94 17.21 -1.21 -14.37
CA THR A 94 16.32 -0.53 -15.33
C THR A 94 17.10 -0.07 -16.54
N LYS A 95 18.25 0.58 -16.32
CA LYS A 95 19.18 0.97 -17.40
C LYS A 95 19.65 -0.24 -18.19
N LEU A 96 20.07 -1.31 -17.49
CA LEU A 96 20.54 -2.54 -18.13
C LEU A 96 19.48 -3.14 -19.07
N MET A 97 18.23 -3.20 -18.63
CA MET A 97 17.11 -3.68 -19.43
C MET A 97 16.76 -2.73 -20.61
N THR A 98 16.99 -1.43 -20.42
CA THR A 98 16.75 -0.41 -21.44
C THR A 98 17.81 -0.41 -22.54
N SER A 99 19.08 -0.59 -22.17
CA SER A 99 20.20 -0.63 -23.12
C SER A 99 20.17 -1.86 -24.03
N ASP A 100 19.82 -3.03 -23.47
CA ASP A 100 19.67 -4.25 -24.24
C ASP A 100 18.52 -5.07 -23.65
N THR A 101 17.39 -5.15 -24.35
CA THR A 101 16.21 -5.92 -23.91
C THR A 101 16.34 -7.38 -24.34
N ASN A 102 17.32 -8.07 -23.77
CA ASN A 102 17.55 -9.49 -23.99
C ASN A 102 17.09 -10.34 -22.79
N ARG A 103 17.16 -11.67 -22.93
CA ARG A 103 16.77 -12.62 -21.87
C ARG A 103 17.49 -12.35 -20.55
N HIS A 104 18.79 -12.08 -20.59
CA HIS A 104 19.61 -11.94 -19.40
C HIS A 104 19.28 -10.66 -18.62
N THR A 105 19.10 -9.54 -19.31
CA THR A 105 18.80 -8.25 -18.68
C THR A 105 17.39 -8.22 -18.10
N VAL A 106 16.39 -8.74 -18.84
CA VAL A 106 15.00 -8.84 -18.37
C VAL A 106 14.90 -9.78 -17.18
N MET A 107 15.59 -10.94 -17.21
CA MET A 107 15.65 -11.83 -16.04
C MET A 107 16.37 -11.20 -14.85
N ALA A 108 17.46 -10.48 -15.08
CA ALA A 108 18.20 -9.81 -14.00
C ALA A 108 17.31 -8.79 -13.30
N TYR A 109 16.57 -7.96 -14.07
CA TYR A 109 15.58 -7.03 -13.54
C TYR A 109 14.46 -7.76 -12.78
N GLY A 110 13.93 -8.84 -13.34
CA GLY A 110 12.91 -9.67 -12.70
C GLY A 110 13.36 -10.28 -11.37
N ILE A 111 14.58 -10.81 -11.31
CA ILE A 111 15.17 -11.37 -10.08
C ILE A 111 15.33 -10.26 -9.03
N LEU A 112 15.85 -9.09 -9.43
CA LEU A 112 16.04 -7.99 -8.49
C LEU A 112 14.69 -7.52 -7.89
N THR A 113 13.69 -7.29 -8.73
CA THR A 113 12.36 -6.85 -8.28
C THR A 113 11.68 -7.90 -7.38
N MET A 114 11.90 -9.19 -7.64
CA MET A 114 11.48 -10.27 -6.73
C MET A 114 12.21 -10.23 -5.39
N ILE A 115 13.53 -10.00 -5.38
CA ILE A 115 14.31 -9.87 -4.13
C ILE A 115 13.81 -8.68 -3.32
N VAL A 116 13.62 -7.52 -3.95
CA VAL A 116 13.07 -6.32 -3.29
C VAL A 116 11.69 -6.61 -2.68
N SER A 117 10.80 -7.25 -3.45
CA SER A 117 9.47 -7.62 -2.98
C SER A 117 9.51 -8.60 -1.80
N LEU A 118 10.40 -9.60 -1.85
CA LEU A 118 10.60 -10.56 -0.77
C LEU A 118 11.14 -9.89 0.50
N LEU A 119 12.10 -8.99 0.36
CA LEU A 119 12.69 -8.25 1.48
C LEU A 119 11.63 -7.38 2.16
N LEU A 120 10.82 -6.65 1.39
CA LEU A 120 9.69 -5.88 1.94
C LEU A 120 8.69 -6.81 2.67
N MET A 121 8.44 -8.01 2.14
CA MET A 121 7.58 -9.01 2.78
C MET A 121 8.13 -9.48 4.12
N ILE A 122 9.45 -9.68 4.21
CA ILE A 122 10.13 -10.05 5.45
C ILE A 122 10.01 -8.91 6.47
N VAL A 123 10.32 -7.66 6.08
CA VAL A 123 10.20 -6.47 6.95
C VAL A 123 8.76 -6.34 7.45
N THR A 124 7.77 -6.48 6.57
CA THR A 124 6.35 -6.44 6.92
C THR A 124 5.99 -7.50 7.96
N ASN A 125 6.41 -8.74 7.76
CA ASN A 125 6.13 -9.83 8.70
C ASN A 125 6.79 -9.59 10.07
N LEU A 126 8.00 -9.02 10.10
CA LEU A 126 8.71 -8.70 11.35
C LEU A 126 8.00 -7.59 12.14
N VAL A 127 7.54 -6.54 11.46
CA VAL A 127 6.77 -5.45 12.07
C VAL A 127 5.42 -5.96 12.60
N LEU A 128 4.68 -6.73 11.78
CA LEU A 128 3.35 -7.21 12.16
C LEU A 128 3.39 -8.21 13.32
N ARG A 129 4.43 -9.06 13.41
CA ARG A 129 4.61 -9.98 14.55
C ARG A 129 4.88 -9.28 15.87
N GLN A 130 5.39 -8.04 15.85
CA GLN A 130 5.61 -7.27 17.07
C GLN A 130 4.31 -6.70 17.61
N LYS A 131 3.45 -6.19 16.73
CA LYS A 131 2.18 -5.58 17.09
C LYS A 131 1.08 -6.60 17.39
N TYR A 132 0.93 -7.62 16.54
CA TYR A 132 -0.16 -8.57 16.62
C TYR A 132 0.34 -9.93 17.13
N LYS A 133 -0.04 -10.29 18.38
CA LYS A 133 0.18 -11.63 18.92
C LYS A 133 -0.79 -12.68 18.33
N ASP A 134 -1.97 -12.23 17.91
CA ASP A 134 -2.96 -13.06 17.25
C ASP A 134 -2.65 -13.22 15.75
N LYS A 135 -2.52 -14.48 15.31
CA LYS A 135 -2.24 -14.85 13.91
C LYS A 135 -3.38 -14.50 12.96
N ALA A 136 -4.61 -14.31 13.45
CA ALA A 136 -5.76 -13.92 12.63
C ALA A 136 -5.69 -12.42 12.27
N GLN A 137 -5.46 -11.57 13.26
CA GLN A 137 -5.26 -10.12 13.10
C GLN A 137 -4.03 -9.82 12.23
N MET A 138 -2.91 -10.49 12.49
CA MET A 138 -1.70 -10.40 11.67
C MET A 138 -1.97 -10.75 10.20
N ARG A 139 -2.74 -11.82 9.93
CA ARG A 139 -3.09 -12.23 8.57
C ARG A 139 -3.98 -11.21 7.86
N LYS A 140 -4.90 -10.57 8.58
CA LYS A 140 -5.76 -9.52 8.02
C LYS A 140 -4.97 -8.26 7.67
N VAL A 141 -4.11 -7.78 8.56
CA VAL A 141 -3.26 -6.60 8.27
C VAL A 141 -2.26 -6.89 7.16
N PHE A 142 -1.63 -8.07 7.16
CA PHE A 142 -0.76 -8.48 6.06
C PHE A 142 -1.50 -8.52 4.72
N ARG A 143 -2.75 -9.01 4.72
CA ARG A 143 -3.63 -8.99 3.55
C ARG A 143 -4.07 -7.56 3.15
N LEU A 144 -4.04 -6.59 4.06
CA LEU A 144 -4.35 -5.19 3.75
C LEU A 144 -3.13 -4.48 3.15
N VAL A 145 -1.91 -4.75 3.64
CA VAL A 145 -0.67 -4.19 3.09
C VAL A 145 -0.39 -4.71 1.67
N TYR A 146 -0.64 -6.00 1.42
CA TYR A 146 -0.37 -6.66 0.13
C TYR A 146 -1.62 -6.93 -0.73
N GLY A 147 -2.81 -6.54 -0.27
CA GLY A 147 -4.10 -6.86 -0.88
C GLY A 147 -4.53 -8.33 -0.66
N SER A 148 -5.83 -8.63 -0.87
CA SER A 148 -6.35 -10.02 -0.79
C SER A 148 -5.74 -10.99 -1.80
N HIS A 149 -4.90 -10.47 -2.68
CA HIS A 149 -4.29 -11.15 -3.81
C HIS A 149 -2.78 -11.37 -3.63
N ASN A 150 -2.21 -11.27 -2.43
CA ASN A 150 -0.76 -11.43 -2.21
C ASN A 150 -0.14 -12.71 -2.82
N ASN A 151 -0.84 -13.85 -2.74
CA ASN A 151 -0.37 -15.08 -3.39
C ASN A 151 -0.33 -14.95 -4.92
N TYR A 152 -1.21 -14.16 -5.51
CA TYR A 152 -1.23 -13.89 -6.95
C TYR A 152 -0.09 -12.98 -7.38
N GLN A 153 0.31 -11.96 -6.59
CA GLN A 153 1.42 -11.09 -6.98
C GLN A 153 2.77 -11.84 -7.01
N GLY A 154 3.05 -12.66 -5.98
CA GLY A 154 4.25 -13.50 -5.96
C GLY A 154 4.23 -14.57 -7.06
N ALA A 155 3.12 -15.26 -7.25
CA ALA A 155 2.98 -16.27 -8.30
C ALA A 155 3.04 -15.65 -9.71
N ALA A 156 2.44 -14.48 -9.91
CA ALA A 156 2.51 -13.75 -11.17
C ALA A 156 3.95 -13.27 -11.43
N GLY A 157 4.68 -12.79 -10.42
CA GLY A 157 6.09 -12.45 -10.55
C GLY A 157 6.93 -13.63 -11.03
N VAL A 158 6.74 -14.82 -10.45
CA VAL A 158 7.40 -16.05 -10.90
C VAL A 158 6.98 -16.42 -12.33
N ALA A 159 5.68 -16.32 -12.66
CA ALA A 159 5.19 -16.61 -13.99
C ALA A 159 5.79 -15.68 -15.06
N VAL A 160 5.90 -14.37 -14.76
CA VAL A 160 6.56 -13.41 -15.65
C VAL A 160 8.05 -13.68 -15.75
N LEU A 161 8.71 -14.12 -14.68
CA LEU A 161 10.12 -14.50 -14.73
C LEU A 161 10.35 -15.73 -15.65
N VAL A 162 9.48 -16.73 -15.56
CA VAL A 162 9.50 -17.89 -16.46
C VAL A 162 9.22 -17.45 -17.90
N LEU A 163 8.24 -16.57 -18.10
CA LEU A 163 7.96 -16.00 -19.43
C LEU A 163 9.18 -15.24 -19.97
N ALA A 164 9.87 -14.45 -19.15
CA ALA A 164 11.07 -13.71 -19.53
C ALA A 164 12.20 -14.60 -20.02
N TYR A 165 12.32 -15.82 -19.47
CA TYR A 165 13.31 -16.80 -19.92
C TYR A 165 13.08 -17.23 -21.37
N PHE A 166 11.82 -17.41 -21.78
CA PHE A 166 11.46 -17.87 -23.13
C PHE A 166 11.19 -16.73 -24.12
N GLN A 167 10.61 -15.63 -23.65
CA GLN A 167 10.04 -14.54 -24.44
C GLN A 167 10.24 -13.19 -23.71
N PRO A 168 11.45 -12.62 -23.72
CA PRO A 168 11.78 -11.41 -22.96
C PRO A 168 10.95 -10.19 -23.39
N GLU A 169 10.67 -10.02 -24.68
CA GLU A 169 9.85 -8.90 -25.18
C GLU A 169 8.43 -8.92 -24.60
N TRP A 170 7.81 -10.10 -24.54
CA TRP A 170 6.48 -10.27 -23.96
C TRP A 170 6.46 -10.06 -22.45
N ALA A 171 7.53 -10.45 -21.76
CA ALA A 171 7.65 -10.26 -20.32
C ALA A 171 7.70 -8.78 -19.93
N VAL A 172 8.29 -7.90 -20.74
CA VAL A 172 8.31 -6.44 -20.49
C VAL A 172 6.89 -5.88 -20.37
N TYR A 173 5.97 -6.27 -21.26
CA TYR A 173 4.58 -5.81 -21.17
C TYR A 173 3.88 -6.28 -19.90
N TRP A 174 4.15 -7.51 -19.45
CA TRP A 174 3.60 -8.02 -18.20
C TRP A 174 4.23 -7.39 -16.96
N TYR A 175 5.54 -7.07 -17.02
CA TYR A 175 6.20 -6.28 -15.99
C TYR A 175 5.62 -4.86 -15.88
N LEU A 176 5.04 -4.29 -16.95
CA LEU A 176 4.28 -3.04 -16.86
C LEU A 176 2.87 -3.24 -16.32
N ALA A 177 2.14 -4.20 -16.90
CA ALA A 177 0.72 -4.36 -16.64
C ALA A 177 0.44 -4.71 -15.18
N LEU A 178 1.22 -5.63 -14.59
CA LEU A 178 0.95 -6.11 -13.23
C LEU A 178 1.12 -5.04 -12.14
N PRO A 179 2.21 -4.25 -12.09
CA PRO A 179 2.33 -3.16 -11.13
C PRO A 179 1.27 -2.07 -11.33
N VAL A 180 0.89 -1.75 -12.57
CA VAL A 180 -0.15 -0.74 -12.84
C VAL A 180 -1.52 -1.22 -12.35
N ILE A 181 -1.89 -2.46 -12.68
CA ILE A 181 -3.09 -3.13 -12.18
C ILE A 181 -3.08 -3.11 -10.65
N SER A 182 -1.99 -3.60 -10.05
CA SER A 182 -1.81 -3.62 -8.59
C SER A 182 -2.00 -2.23 -7.97
N PHE A 183 -1.37 -1.19 -8.54
CA PHE A 183 -1.48 0.18 -8.03
C PHE A 183 -2.93 0.70 -8.06
N VAL A 184 -3.66 0.44 -9.15
CA VAL A 184 -5.06 0.89 -9.30
C VAL A 184 -5.99 0.14 -8.34
N PHE A 185 -5.86 -1.19 -8.24
CA PHE A 185 -6.71 -2.00 -7.37
C PHE A 185 -6.39 -1.79 -5.89
N ASN A 186 -5.11 -1.69 -5.53
CA ASN A 186 -4.70 -1.47 -4.16
C ASN A 186 -5.25 -0.14 -3.63
N ARG A 187 -5.34 0.92 -4.46
CA ARG A 187 -5.85 2.25 -4.04
C ARG A 187 -7.21 2.21 -3.32
N GLN A 188 -8.05 1.21 -3.62
CA GLN A 188 -9.35 1.02 -2.98
C GLN A 188 -9.28 0.37 -1.59
N ASP A 189 -8.25 -0.44 -1.31
CA ASP A 189 -8.10 -1.18 -0.05
C ASP A 189 -7.62 -0.27 1.13
N TYR A 190 -7.15 0.96 0.85
CA TYR A 190 -6.53 1.85 1.85
C TYR A 190 -7.48 2.77 2.61
N ALA A 191 -8.55 3.23 1.97
CA ALA A 191 -9.60 3.97 2.68
C ALA A 191 -10.19 3.12 3.83
N ASP A 192 -10.15 1.80 3.69
CA ASP A 192 -10.59 0.85 4.70
C ASP A 192 -9.56 0.69 5.85
N PHE A 193 -8.26 0.82 5.57
CA PHE A 193 -7.19 0.57 6.54
C PHE A 193 -6.97 1.72 7.52
N GLU A 194 -7.00 2.97 7.04
CA GLU A 194 -6.85 4.16 7.89
C GLU A 194 -8.01 4.25 8.89
N GLN A 195 -9.23 3.92 8.45
CA GLN A 195 -10.37 3.78 9.35
C GLN A 195 -10.09 2.72 10.41
N VAL A 196 -9.71 1.49 10.05
CA VAL A 196 -9.52 0.40 11.03
C VAL A 196 -8.36 0.66 12.00
N THR A 197 -7.25 1.22 11.52
CA THR A 197 -6.08 1.49 12.36
C THR A 197 -6.22 2.71 13.27
N SER A 198 -7.09 3.66 12.90
CA SER A 198 -7.46 4.79 13.75
C SER A 198 -8.43 4.41 14.88
N LEU A 199 -9.02 3.22 14.83
CA LEU A 199 -9.88 2.72 15.91
C LEU A 199 -9.05 2.14 17.06
N SER A 200 -9.61 2.17 18.27
CA SER A 200 -8.98 1.62 19.49
C SER A 200 -8.63 0.12 19.36
N ASN A 201 -7.71 -0.39 20.18
CA ASN A 201 -7.21 -1.77 20.06
C ASN A 201 -8.31 -2.85 20.12
N GLU A 202 -9.40 -2.62 20.85
CA GLU A 202 -10.55 -3.53 20.92
C GLU A 202 -11.40 -3.46 19.64
N ALA A 203 -11.46 -2.28 19.00
CA ALA A 203 -12.21 -2.02 17.78
C ALA A 203 -11.61 -2.70 16.56
N GLN A 204 -10.28 -2.67 16.54
CA GLN A 204 -9.51 -3.43 15.59
C GLN A 204 -9.88 -4.90 15.71
N GLN A 205 -10.02 -5.46 16.92
CA GLN A 205 -10.33 -6.88 17.08
C GLN A 205 -11.69 -7.27 16.52
N ASP A 206 -12.72 -6.46 16.72
CA ASP A 206 -14.08 -6.74 16.25
C ASP A 206 -14.22 -6.53 14.73
N VAL A 207 -13.63 -5.47 14.18
CA VAL A 207 -13.57 -5.28 12.71
C VAL A 207 -12.69 -6.35 12.04
N LEU A 208 -11.63 -6.77 12.73
CA LEU A 208 -10.78 -7.91 12.36
C LEU A 208 -11.41 -9.26 12.74
N ALA A 209 -12.64 -9.33 13.26
CA ALA A 209 -13.41 -10.56 13.41
C ALA A 209 -14.39 -10.78 12.24
N LEU A 210 -14.91 -9.70 11.64
CA LEU A 210 -15.86 -9.73 10.52
C LEU A 210 -15.32 -10.47 9.27
N SER A 211 -16.20 -11.22 8.59
CA SER A 211 -15.90 -11.84 7.28
C SER A 211 -15.72 -10.78 6.19
N SER A 212 -14.87 -11.04 5.19
CA SER A 212 -14.63 -10.10 4.07
C SER A 212 -15.88 -9.82 3.23
N HIS A 213 -16.89 -10.70 3.27
CA HIS A 213 -18.17 -10.48 2.63
C HIS A 213 -19.01 -9.44 3.39
N ASP A 214 -19.05 -9.54 4.72
CA ASP A 214 -19.92 -8.72 5.57
C ASP A 214 -19.41 -7.29 5.67
N LEU A 215 -18.08 -7.11 5.63
CA LEU A 215 -17.44 -5.80 5.48
C LEU A 215 -17.78 -5.13 4.13
N ARG A 216 -17.89 -5.91 3.05
CA ARG A 216 -18.24 -5.38 1.71
C ARG A 216 -19.72 -4.97 1.67
N GLU A 217 -20.61 -5.79 2.22
CA GLU A 217 -22.04 -5.49 2.31
C GLU A 217 -22.32 -4.27 3.19
N PHE A 218 -21.67 -4.18 4.35
CA PHE A 218 -21.78 -3.00 5.21
C PHE A 218 -21.33 -1.72 4.49
N ARG A 219 -20.15 -1.77 3.83
CA ARG A 219 -19.62 -0.62 3.08
C ARG A 219 -20.46 -0.24 1.88
N LYS A 220 -21.05 -1.21 1.20
CA LYS A 220 -21.98 -0.98 0.08
C LYS A 220 -23.19 -0.19 0.57
N LYS A 221 -23.83 -0.64 1.66
CA LYS A 221 -24.97 0.06 2.26
C LYS A 221 -24.59 1.43 2.80
N GLN A 222 -23.40 1.60 3.40
CA GLN A 222 -22.92 2.89 3.87
C GLN A 222 -22.69 3.88 2.72
N ARG A 223 -22.13 3.43 1.59
CA ARG A 223 -21.95 4.24 0.38
C ARG A 223 -23.29 4.62 -0.25
N GLU A 224 -24.23 3.68 -0.32
CA GLU A 224 -25.59 3.92 -0.83
C GLU A 224 -26.31 4.99 -0.01
N ILE A 225 -26.28 4.88 1.32
CA ILE A 225 -26.82 5.89 2.24
C ILE A 225 -26.13 7.24 2.03
N SER A 226 -24.80 7.26 1.97
CA SER A 226 -24.04 8.52 1.78
C SER A 226 -24.34 9.18 0.43
N GLN A 227 -24.46 8.39 -0.65
CA GLN A 227 -24.80 8.89 -1.98
C GLN A 227 -26.24 9.40 -2.05
N LYS A 228 -27.19 8.67 -1.44
CA LYS A 228 -28.61 9.08 -1.33
C LYS A 228 -28.74 10.47 -0.73
N TYR A 229 -28.09 10.73 0.41
CA TYR A 229 -28.15 12.06 1.05
C TYR A 229 -27.26 13.12 0.39
N ALA A 230 -26.19 12.72 -0.32
CA ALA A 230 -25.42 13.65 -1.13
C ALA A 230 -26.24 14.21 -2.30
N GLN A 231 -27.11 13.38 -2.91
CA GLN A 231 -28.02 13.80 -3.97
C GLN A 231 -29.16 14.67 -3.43
N GLN A 232 -29.69 14.33 -2.24
CA GLN A 232 -30.79 15.07 -1.61
C GLN A 232 -30.35 16.34 -0.86
N ARG A 233 -29.06 16.68 -0.90
CA ARG A 233 -28.46 17.76 -0.10
C ARG A 233 -29.06 19.14 -0.38
N HIS A 234 -29.54 19.36 -1.60
CA HIS A 234 -30.15 20.63 -2.02
C HIS A 234 -31.66 20.69 -1.79
N GLU A 235 -32.32 19.54 -1.66
CA GLU A 235 -33.78 19.42 -1.56
C GLU A 235 -34.26 19.17 -0.13
N ASN A 236 -33.44 18.48 0.68
CA ASN A 236 -33.79 18.15 2.06
C ASN A 236 -32.95 18.98 3.04
N PRO A 237 -33.52 19.98 3.75
CA PRO A 237 -32.78 20.77 4.74
C PRO A 237 -32.33 19.97 5.97
N ASN A 238 -32.99 18.84 6.27
CA ASN A 238 -32.70 17.96 7.41
C ASN A 238 -31.83 16.76 7.04
N TRP A 239 -31.27 16.72 5.83
CA TRP A 239 -30.47 15.61 5.31
C TRP A 239 -29.36 15.14 6.27
N ARG A 240 -28.79 16.04 7.08
CA ARG A 240 -27.75 15.70 8.06
C ARG A 240 -28.28 14.84 9.21
N GLN A 241 -29.48 15.14 9.71
CA GLN A 241 -30.09 14.40 10.81
C GLN A 241 -30.58 13.03 10.34
N GLU A 242 -31.17 12.97 9.16
CA GLU A 242 -31.65 11.72 8.57
C GLU A 242 -30.49 10.79 8.17
N LEU A 243 -29.44 11.35 7.58
CA LEU A 243 -28.18 10.62 7.32
C LEU A 243 -27.62 10.04 8.62
N ALA A 244 -27.56 10.83 9.69
CA ALA A 244 -27.04 10.39 10.98
C ALA A 244 -27.92 9.29 11.60
N ALA A 245 -29.24 9.38 11.45
CA ALA A 245 -30.19 8.37 11.92
C ALA A 245 -30.04 7.04 11.15
N GLU A 246 -30.02 7.09 9.83
CA GLU A 246 -29.96 5.89 8.97
C GLU A 246 -28.58 5.20 9.05
N LEU A 247 -27.50 5.97 9.16
CA LEU A 247 -26.17 5.43 9.50
C LEU A 247 -26.15 4.83 10.91
N GLY A 248 -26.81 5.47 11.88
CA GLY A 248 -26.94 4.98 13.24
C GLY A 248 -27.69 3.65 13.33
N GLU A 249 -28.73 3.46 12.51
CA GLU A 249 -29.44 2.19 12.39
C GLU A 249 -28.59 1.10 11.71
N LEU A 250 -27.89 1.44 10.62
CA LEU A 250 -26.95 0.53 9.96
C LEU A 250 -25.89 0.00 10.93
N VAL A 251 -25.40 0.89 11.80
CA VAL A 251 -24.44 0.55 12.85
C VAL A 251 -25.11 -0.35 13.89
N LYS A 252 -26.29 0.01 14.42
CA LYS A 252 -27.03 -0.83 15.40
C LYS A 252 -27.40 -2.22 14.88
N ALA A 253 -27.73 -2.33 13.60
CA ALA A 253 -28.05 -3.59 12.94
C ALA A 253 -26.84 -4.53 12.80
N ASN A 254 -25.63 -3.98 12.93
CA ASN A 254 -24.36 -4.70 12.95
C ASN A 254 -23.65 -4.46 14.28
N PRO A 255 -24.10 -5.10 15.38
CA PRO A 255 -23.69 -4.77 16.75
C PRO A 255 -22.19 -4.92 17.03
N GLU A 256 -21.47 -5.73 16.23
CA GLU A 256 -20.00 -5.85 16.26
C GLU A 256 -19.28 -4.54 15.87
N ILE A 257 -19.98 -3.60 15.20
CA ILE A 257 -19.48 -2.28 14.81
C ILE A 257 -20.02 -1.19 15.76
N ALA A 258 -21.14 -1.44 16.45
CA ALA A 258 -21.88 -0.45 17.25
C ALA A 258 -21.34 -0.24 18.67
N GLN A 259 -20.67 -1.23 19.26
CA GLN A 259 -20.31 -1.20 20.68
C GLN A 259 -19.28 -0.12 21.07
N GLN A 260 -18.70 0.61 20.11
CA GLN A 260 -17.57 1.51 20.39
C GLN A 260 -17.77 2.99 20.12
N ASN A 261 -18.79 3.39 19.37
CA ASN A 261 -19.12 4.81 19.25
C ASN A 261 -19.78 5.37 20.53
N GLN A 262 -20.28 4.49 21.42
CA GLN A 262 -20.92 4.90 22.67
C GLN A 262 -19.95 5.11 23.84
N THR A 263 -18.83 4.39 23.87
CA THR A 263 -17.79 4.55 24.91
C THR A 263 -16.95 5.81 24.69
N HIS A 264 -16.58 6.12 23.45
CA HIS A 264 -15.74 7.29 23.15
C HIS A 264 -16.44 8.66 23.37
N HIS A 265 -17.77 8.73 23.21
CA HIS A 265 -18.51 9.96 23.50
C HIS A 265 -18.72 10.22 25.00
N ARG A 266 -18.68 9.18 25.83
CA ARG A 266 -18.77 9.33 27.30
C ARG A 266 -17.46 9.85 27.91
N ASP A 267 -16.32 9.39 27.41
CA ASP A 267 -15.02 9.79 27.95
C ASP A 267 -14.65 11.23 27.58
N HIS A 268 -14.95 11.68 26.36
CA HIS A 268 -14.75 13.08 25.96
C HIS A 268 -15.68 14.08 26.65
N GLN A 269 -16.86 13.66 27.12
CA GLN A 269 -17.74 14.51 27.92
C GLN A 269 -17.33 14.56 29.40
N GLN A 270 -16.76 13.47 29.94
CA GLN A 270 -16.21 13.46 31.30
C GLN A 270 -14.92 14.28 31.42
N GLU A 271 -14.06 14.31 30.40
CA GLU A 271 -12.86 15.17 30.41
C GLU A 271 -13.18 16.66 30.26
N ARG A 272 -14.18 17.01 29.45
CA ARG A 272 -14.63 18.42 29.33
C ARG A 272 -15.35 18.94 30.58
N GLY A 273 -16.03 18.07 31.35
CA GLY A 273 -16.63 18.42 32.64
C GLY A 273 -15.61 18.66 33.76
N ARG A 274 -14.47 17.95 33.74
CA ARG A 274 -13.40 18.13 34.75
C ARG A 274 -12.54 19.38 34.52
N HIS A 275 -12.45 19.88 33.29
CA HIS A 275 -11.71 21.10 33.00
C HIS A 275 -12.47 22.41 33.28
N GLN A 276 -13.79 22.36 33.47
CA GLN A 276 -14.60 23.54 33.83
C GLN A 276 -14.84 23.73 35.33
N SER A 277 -14.49 22.74 36.17
CA SER A 277 -14.66 22.83 37.63
C SER A 277 -13.40 23.31 38.39
N HIS A 278 -12.37 23.76 37.67
CA HIS A 278 -11.09 24.22 38.24
C HIS A 278 -10.72 25.67 37.85
N HIS A 279 -11.69 26.49 37.47
CA HIS A 279 -11.54 27.94 37.39
C HIS A 279 -12.48 28.67 38.33
#